data_AF-A0A7C5HDS0-F1
#
_entry.id   AF-A0A7C5HDS0-F1
#
_cell.length_a   1.000
_cell.length_b   1.000
_cell.length_c   1.000
_cell.angle_alpha   90.00
_cell.angle_beta   90.00
_cell.angle_gamma   90.00
#
_symmetry.space_group_name_H-M   'P 1'
#
loop_
_entity.id
_entity.type
_entity.pdbx_description
1 polymer ?
#
loop_
_entity_poly.entity_id
_entity_poly.type
_entity_poly.pdbx_seq_one_letter_code
_entity_poly.pdbx_strand_id
1 'polypeptide(L)'
;MAKAKTQEIPVVWIQTGSCTGCSVSVLNSVSPTIKNILIDEVIPGKHISLRFQATVMAGQGEAVLKVLEDTPKKDKDGYLLVVEGAIPVKDNGIYGTLGEKDGKPLPMAVRVEELAKNAMAIIALGTCAAFGGIAAGSPNPGGYTGTDNFLKARKIAKPLINVPGCPPHPDWFVGTVASILLQGLPKPEELDEFKRPKAFYGKLIHENCPRRAYFDEGKFARKFGEPGCLNELGCKGPVTYADCPLRLWNHGTNWCIGAGSPCIGCCEPGFPDLMAPFYQKLVDTALPTLGVEQKK
;
A
#
# COMPACT_ATOMS: atom_id res chain seq x y z
N MET A 1 10.07 -9.86 37.70
CA MET A 1 9.71 -8.48 37.31
C MET A 1 8.37 -8.55 36.60
N ALA A 2 7.33 -7.85 37.08
CA ALA A 2 6.07 -7.77 36.34
C ALA A 2 6.37 -7.10 34.99
N LYS A 3 6.11 -7.79 33.87
CA LYS A 3 6.19 -7.18 32.54
C LYS A 3 5.30 -5.94 32.56
N ALA A 4 5.84 -4.78 32.21
CA ALA A 4 5.03 -3.59 32.00
C ALA A 4 3.90 -3.93 31.02
N LYS A 5 2.67 -3.49 31.31
CA LYS A 5 1.50 -3.81 30.47
C LYS A 5 1.72 -3.19 29.10
N THR A 6 1.89 -4.01 28.07
CA THR A 6 2.02 -3.57 26.68
C THR A 6 0.77 -2.78 26.27
N GLN A 7 0.97 -1.61 25.69
CA GLN A 7 -0.12 -0.81 25.12
C GLN A 7 -0.44 -1.33 23.72
N GLU A 8 -1.69 -1.68 23.48
CA GLU A 8 -2.15 -2.17 22.19
C GLU A 8 -3.02 -1.16 21.46
N ILE A 9 -2.79 -1.02 20.15
CA ILE A 9 -3.73 -0.36 19.24
C ILE A 9 -4.47 -1.45 18.47
N PRO A 10 -5.81 -1.54 18.56
CA PRO A 10 -6.59 -2.44 17.74
C PRO A 10 -6.41 -2.17 16.25
N VAL A 11 -6.28 -3.24 15.46
CA VAL A 11 -6.18 -3.18 14.01
C VAL A 11 -7.23 -4.09 13.39
N VAL A 12 -8.02 -3.53 12.47
CA VAL A 12 -8.92 -4.28 11.59
C VAL A 12 -8.34 -4.19 10.19
N TRP A 13 -7.92 -5.32 9.63
CA TRP A 13 -7.38 -5.39 8.27
C TRP A 13 -8.39 -6.07 7.34
N ILE A 14 -9.09 -5.26 6.56
CA ILE A 14 -10.11 -5.73 5.63
C ILE A 14 -9.53 -5.87 4.22
N GLN A 15 -9.78 -7.02 3.60
CA GLN A 15 -9.45 -7.30 2.20
C GLN A 15 -10.69 -7.03 1.34
N THR A 16 -10.53 -6.25 0.28
CA THR A 16 -11.59 -5.91 -0.67
C THR A 16 -11.32 -6.56 -2.03
N GLY A 17 -11.33 -5.82 -3.15
CA GLY A 17 -10.84 -6.29 -4.45
C GLY A 17 -9.32 -6.49 -4.42
N SER A 18 -8.88 -7.58 -3.79
CA SER A 18 -7.50 -7.87 -3.44
C SER A 18 -7.02 -9.20 -4.02
N CYS A 19 -5.71 -9.31 -4.27
CA CYS A 19 -5.03 -10.56 -4.59
C CYS A 19 -4.31 -11.20 -3.39
N THR A 20 -4.45 -10.64 -2.18
CA THR A 20 -3.74 -11.05 -0.94
C THR A 20 -2.21 -10.83 -0.98
N GLY A 21 -1.67 -10.30 -2.09
CA GLY A 21 -0.25 -10.05 -2.25
C GLY A 21 0.32 -9.03 -1.27
N CYS A 22 -0.48 -8.08 -0.76
CA CYS A 22 0.02 -7.13 0.24
C CYS A 22 0.15 -7.81 1.60
N SER A 23 -0.84 -8.63 1.98
CA SER A 23 -0.74 -9.49 3.16
C SER A 23 0.50 -10.39 3.11
N VAL A 24 0.70 -11.13 2.01
CA VAL A 24 1.88 -11.99 1.84
C VAL A 24 3.19 -11.19 1.88
N SER A 25 3.22 -10.00 1.29
CA SER A 25 4.41 -9.14 1.36
C SER A 25 4.74 -8.73 2.80
N VAL A 26 3.73 -8.41 3.61
CA VAL A 26 3.92 -8.10 5.05
C VAL A 26 4.39 -9.34 5.83
N LEU A 27 3.91 -10.55 5.48
CA LEU A 27 4.42 -11.80 6.08
C LEU A 27 5.93 -12.01 5.85
N ASN A 28 6.50 -11.41 4.80
CA ASN A 28 7.94 -11.45 4.51
C ASN A 28 8.77 -10.42 5.32
N SER A 29 8.19 -9.75 6.32
CA SER A 29 8.91 -8.78 7.14
C SER A 29 9.97 -9.46 8.02
N VAL A 30 11.16 -8.84 8.08
CA VAL A 30 12.33 -9.40 8.78
C VAL A 30 12.65 -8.67 10.08
N SER A 31 12.58 -7.33 10.09
CA SER A 31 12.93 -6.55 11.29
C SER A 31 12.10 -5.27 11.39
N PRO A 32 11.08 -5.23 12.27
CA PRO A 32 10.54 -6.32 13.09
C PRO A 32 10.04 -7.53 12.28
N THR A 33 10.02 -8.72 12.89
CA THR A 33 9.51 -9.93 12.20
C THR A 33 7.99 -9.94 12.14
N ILE A 34 7.41 -10.82 11.31
CA ILE A 34 5.95 -11.02 11.32
C ILE A 34 5.41 -11.45 12.69
N LYS A 35 6.20 -12.16 13.51
CA LYS A 35 5.81 -12.51 14.89
C LYS A 35 5.58 -11.26 15.74
N ASN A 36 6.36 -10.21 15.55
CA ASN A 36 6.19 -8.92 16.22
C ASN A 36 4.95 -8.16 15.72
N ILE A 37 4.48 -8.43 14.52
CA ILE A 37 3.25 -7.82 14.01
C ILE A 37 2.01 -8.58 14.50
N LEU A 38 2.11 -9.90 14.67
CA LEU A 38 0.97 -10.75 14.99
C LEU A 38 0.79 -11.05 16.49
N ILE A 39 1.87 -11.13 17.28
CA ILE A 39 1.84 -11.73 18.63
C ILE A 39 2.65 -10.92 19.65
N ASP A 40 3.86 -10.49 19.28
CA ASP A 40 4.81 -9.84 20.20
C ASP A 40 4.90 -8.34 20.00
N GLU A 41 5.52 -7.60 20.91
CA GLU A 41 5.74 -6.16 20.77
C GLU A 41 6.42 -5.79 19.43
N VAL A 42 5.84 -4.81 18.72
CA VAL A 42 6.44 -4.21 17.50
C VAL A 42 7.63 -3.34 17.91
N ILE A 43 7.47 -2.62 19.02
CA ILE A 43 8.46 -1.78 19.68
C ILE A 43 8.31 -1.96 21.20
N PRO A 44 9.35 -1.72 22.02
CA PRO A 44 9.28 -1.94 23.47
C PRO A 44 8.05 -1.27 24.11
N GLY A 45 7.20 -2.07 24.75
CA GLY A 45 5.99 -1.65 25.45
C GLY A 45 4.78 -1.32 24.56
N LYS A 46 4.85 -1.44 23.23
CA LYS A 46 3.71 -1.18 22.32
C LYS A 46 3.57 -2.24 21.22
N HIS A 47 2.32 -2.60 20.94
CA HIS A 47 1.96 -3.60 19.95
C HIS A 47 0.68 -3.20 19.19
N ILE A 48 0.38 -3.89 18.09
CA ILE A 48 -0.92 -3.84 17.45
C ILE A 48 -1.72 -5.09 17.78
N SER A 49 -3.00 -4.95 18.09
CA SER A 49 -3.88 -6.10 18.29
C SER A 49 -4.62 -6.38 16.97
N LEU A 50 -4.12 -7.31 16.16
CA LEU A 50 -4.74 -7.67 14.87
C LEU A 50 -6.02 -8.48 15.11
N ARG A 51 -7.16 -7.79 15.14
CA ARG A 51 -8.46 -8.39 15.48
C ARG A 51 -9.11 -9.12 14.33
N PHE A 52 -8.82 -8.68 13.11
CA PHE A 52 -9.40 -9.23 11.90
C PHE A 52 -8.37 -9.19 10.78
N GLN A 53 -8.11 -10.34 10.17
CA GLN A 53 -7.43 -10.50 8.90
C GLN A 53 -7.83 -11.89 8.37
N ALA A 54 -8.54 -11.94 7.24
CA ALA A 54 -9.25 -13.14 6.79
C ALA A 54 -8.34 -14.30 6.38
N THR A 55 -7.07 -14.05 6.07
CA THR A 55 -6.10 -15.06 5.62
C THR A 55 -5.46 -15.84 6.78
N VAL A 56 -5.19 -15.20 7.91
CA VAL A 56 -4.40 -15.81 9.01
C VAL A 56 -5.18 -15.96 10.32
N MET A 57 -6.37 -15.38 10.45
CA MET A 57 -7.15 -15.51 11.68
C MET A 57 -7.71 -16.93 11.86
N ALA A 58 -7.83 -17.38 13.11
CA ALA A 58 -8.32 -18.72 13.43
C ALA A 58 -9.84 -18.88 13.27
N GLY A 59 -10.61 -17.80 13.41
CA GLY A 59 -12.07 -17.83 13.34
C GLY A 59 -12.60 -17.80 11.92
N GLN A 60 -13.88 -18.14 11.75
CA GLN A 60 -14.60 -18.05 10.47
C GLN A 60 -16.09 -17.75 10.69
N GLY A 61 -16.79 -17.39 9.60
CA GLY A 61 -18.24 -17.19 9.60
C GLY A 61 -18.73 -16.02 10.46
N GLU A 62 -19.92 -16.16 11.03
CA GLU A 62 -20.62 -15.10 11.77
C GLU A 62 -19.82 -14.55 12.96
N ALA A 63 -19.09 -15.42 13.68
CA ALA A 63 -18.28 -15.03 14.83
C ALA A 63 -17.22 -13.97 14.45
N VAL A 64 -16.66 -14.09 13.24
CA VAL A 64 -15.65 -13.19 12.70
C VAL A 64 -16.27 -11.92 12.14
N LEU A 65 -17.44 -12.02 11.49
CA LEU A 65 -18.19 -10.84 11.04
C LEU A 65 -18.60 -9.95 12.23
N LYS A 66 -18.95 -10.56 13.37
CA LYS A 66 -19.26 -9.84 14.60
C LYS A 66 -18.09 -8.97 15.09
N VAL A 67 -16.84 -9.36 14.86
CA VAL A 67 -15.67 -8.54 15.21
C VAL A 67 -15.68 -7.21 14.45
N LEU A 68 -16.04 -7.26 13.16
CA LEU A 68 -16.17 -6.06 12.32
C LEU A 68 -17.34 -5.17 12.75
N GLU A 69 -18.43 -5.76 13.25
CA GLU A 69 -19.59 -5.02 13.76
C GLU A 69 -19.36 -4.39 15.14
N ASP A 70 -18.62 -5.09 16.01
CA ASP A 70 -18.39 -4.69 17.39
C ASP A 70 -17.28 -3.63 17.51
N THR A 71 -16.21 -3.74 16.72
CA THR A 71 -15.05 -2.84 16.80
C THR A 71 -15.43 -1.35 16.70
N PRO A 72 -16.21 -0.88 15.72
CA PRO A 72 -16.58 0.54 15.64
C PRO A 72 -17.47 1.01 16.80
N LYS A 73 -18.12 0.09 17.54
CA LYS A 73 -18.94 0.41 18.71
C LYS A 73 -18.12 0.48 20.00
N LYS A 74 -17.17 -0.45 20.16
CA LYS A 74 -16.37 -0.62 21.39
C LYS A 74 -15.14 0.29 21.41
N ASP A 75 -14.51 0.50 20.26
CA ASP A 75 -13.20 1.16 20.16
C ASP A 75 -13.28 2.38 19.23
N LYS A 76 -14.44 3.06 19.20
CA LYS A 76 -14.66 4.23 18.37
C LYS A 76 -13.50 5.23 18.51
N ASP A 77 -12.94 5.63 17.38
CA ASP A 77 -11.80 6.54 17.24
C ASP A 77 -10.49 6.04 17.88
N GLY A 78 -10.42 4.76 18.27
CA GLY A 78 -9.28 4.12 18.96
C GLY A 78 -8.61 2.97 18.19
N TYR A 79 -9.05 2.66 16.98
CA TYR A 79 -8.47 1.57 16.16
C TYR A 79 -7.98 2.05 14.78
N LEU A 80 -7.03 1.32 14.22
CA LEU A 80 -6.59 1.49 12.84
C LEU A 80 -7.39 0.58 11.91
N LEU A 81 -7.86 1.14 10.80
CA LEU A 81 -8.41 0.38 9.68
C LEU A 81 -7.35 0.23 8.61
N VAL A 82 -6.92 -1.00 8.32
CA VAL A 82 -6.10 -1.31 7.15
C VAL A 82 -7.03 -1.79 6.03
N VAL A 83 -7.00 -1.11 4.90
CA VAL A 83 -7.72 -1.52 3.68
C VAL A 83 -6.71 -2.11 2.71
N GLU A 84 -6.90 -3.35 2.30
CA GLU A 84 -6.15 -4.01 1.24
C GLU A 84 -7.06 -4.27 0.04
N GLY A 85 -6.59 -3.95 -1.17
CA GLY A 85 -7.39 -4.07 -2.40
C GLY A 85 -8.26 -2.85 -2.71
N ALA A 86 -8.76 -2.78 -3.94
CA ALA A 86 -9.62 -1.70 -4.40
C ALA A 86 -11.07 -1.95 -4.00
N ILE A 87 -11.83 -0.89 -3.73
CA ILE A 87 -13.19 -1.00 -3.19
C ILE A 87 -14.20 -1.03 -4.36
N PRO A 88 -14.93 -2.13 -4.60
CA PRO A 88 -15.97 -2.18 -5.63
C PRO A 88 -17.21 -1.41 -5.17
N VAL A 89 -17.66 -0.42 -5.95
CA VAL A 89 -18.84 0.38 -5.59
C VAL A 89 -20.00 0.31 -6.57
N LYS A 90 -19.80 -0.23 -7.78
CA LYS A 90 -20.87 -0.34 -8.79
C LYS A 90 -21.87 -1.42 -8.41
N ASP A 91 -23.10 -1.30 -8.90
CA ASP A 91 -24.19 -2.26 -8.70
C ASP A 91 -24.38 -2.61 -7.21
N ASN A 92 -24.37 -1.56 -6.37
CA ASN A 92 -24.45 -1.63 -4.91
C ASN A 92 -23.32 -2.45 -4.25
N GLY A 93 -22.16 -2.54 -4.91
CA GLY A 93 -20.96 -3.20 -4.40
C GLY A 93 -20.97 -4.73 -4.51
N ILE A 94 -21.89 -5.31 -5.28
CA ILE A 94 -22.06 -6.77 -5.36
C ILE A 94 -20.83 -7.50 -5.93
N TYR A 95 -19.96 -6.82 -6.67
CA TYR A 95 -18.72 -7.38 -7.21
C TYR A 95 -17.69 -7.75 -6.14
N GLY A 96 -17.91 -7.41 -4.87
CA GLY A 96 -17.09 -7.89 -3.77
C GLY A 96 -17.86 -7.94 -2.46
N THR A 97 -17.99 -9.14 -1.89
CA THR A 97 -18.70 -9.38 -0.63
C THR A 97 -17.79 -10.09 0.36
N LEU A 98 -17.87 -9.69 1.64
CA LEU A 98 -16.96 -10.17 2.68
C LEU A 98 -17.53 -11.36 3.47
N GLY A 99 -18.78 -11.74 3.17
CA GLY A 99 -19.56 -12.71 3.91
C GLY A 99 -21.05 -12.49 3.68
N GLU A 100 -21.85 -13.03 4.59
CA GLU A 100 -23.31 -12.98 4.52
C GLU A 100 -23.88 -12.64 5.91
N LYS A 101 -25.04 -11.99 5.93
CA LYS A 101 -25.87 -11.82 7.12
C LYS A 101 -27.32 -12.06 6.75
N ASP A 102 -27.99 -12.95 7.49
CA ASP A 102 -29.40 -13.29 7.28
C ASP A 102 -29.72 -13.69 5.82
N GLY A 103 -28.87 -14.50 5.17
CA GLY A 103 -29.09 -14.90 3.77
C GLY A 103 -28.65 -13.87 2.73
N LYS A 104 -28.16 -12.69 3.14
CA LYS A 104 -27.85 -11.57 2.23
C LYS A 104 -26.35 -11.30 2.16
N PRO A 105 -25.76 -11.19 0.96
CA PRO A 105 -24.36 -10.85 0.81
C PRO A 105 -24.05 -9.50 1.47
N LEU A 106 -22.91 -9.41 2.13
CA LEU A 106 -22.41 -8.19 2.75
C LEU A 106 -21.39 -7.51 1.83
N PRO A 107 -21.75 -6.42 1.13
CA PRO A 107 -20.82 -5.74 0.24
C PRO A 107 -19.63 -5.17 1.01
N MET A 108 -18.42 -5.36 0.46
CA MET A 108 -17.18 -4.86 1.04
C MET A 108 -17.21 -3.35 1.25
N ALA A 109 -17.76 -2.59 0.29
CA ALA A 109 -17.88 -1.14 0.37
C ALA A 109 -18.67 -0.68 1.61
N VAL A 110 -19.78 -1.36 1.94
CA VAL A 110 -20.59 -1.03 3.14
C VAL A 110 -19.75 -1.23 4.40
N ARG A 111 -19.02 -2.33 4.47
CA ARG A 111 -18.19 -2.66 5.64
C ARG A 111 -17.01 -1.70 5.80
N VAL A 112 -16.37 -1.31 4.69
CA VAL A 112 -15.33 -0.28 4.71
C VAL A 112 -15.90 1.06 5.19
N GLU A 113 -17.09 1.45 4.72
CA GLU A 113 -17.72 2.71 5.14
C GLU A 113 -17.99 2.77 6.65
N GLU A 114 -18.59 1.72 7.21
CA GLU A 114 -18.92 1.62 8.63
C GLU A 114 -17.68 1.66 9.53
N LEU A 115 -16.63 0.93 9.13
CA LEU A 115 -15.36 0.92 9.85
C LEU A 115 -14.67 2.28 9.71
N ALA A 116 -14.53 2.79 8.49
CA ALA A 116 -13.83 4.04 8.24
C ALA A 116 -14.42 5.22 9.03
N LYS A 117 -15.74 5.33 9.16
CA LYS A 117 -16.40 6.40 9.94
C LYS A 117 -15.94 6.49 11.41
N ASN A 118 -15.51 5.37 11.99
CA ASN A 118 -15.21 5.24 13.41
C ASN A 118 -13.74 4.88 13.68
N ALA A 119 -12.89 4.80 12.65
CA ALA A 119 -11.47 4.54 12.82
C ALA A 119 -10.73 5.79 13.33
N MET A 120 -9.64 5.57 14.08
CA MET A 120 -8.67 6.61 14.43
C MET A 120 -7.98 7.14 13.17
N ALA A 121 -7.53 6.23 12.31
CA ALA A 121 -6.93 6.49 11.02
C ALA A 121 -7.06 5.27 10.10
N ILE A 122 -6.86 5.50 8.82
CA ILE A 122 -6.99 4.49 7.76
C ILE A 122 -5.63 4.35 7.07
N ILE A 123 -5.16 3.11 6.91
CA ILE A 123 -3.99 2.78 6.11
C ILE A 123 -4.49 2.06 4.86
N ALA A 124 -4.33 2.69 3.69
CA ALA A 124 -4.59 2.02 2.42
C ALA A 124 -3.33 1.30 1.96
N LEU A 125 -3.32 -0.02 2.13
CA LEU A 125 -2.17 -0.87 1.89
C LEU A 125 -2.21 -1.46 0.48
N GLY A 126 -1.20 -1.11 -0.31
CA GLY A 126 -1.04 -1.49 -1.70
C GLY A 126 -1.74 -0.55 -2.67
N THR A 127 -1.28 -0.55 -3.92
CA THR A 127 -1.74 0.39 -4.96
C THR A 127 -3.23 0.25 -5.27
N CYS A 128 -3.77 -0.96 -5.19
CA CYS A 128 -5.20 -1.18 -5.33
C CYS A 128 -5.99 -0.41 -4.26
N ALA A 129 -5.57 -0.46 -3.00
CA ALA A 129 -6.24 0.26 -1.92
C ALA A 129 -5.99 1.77 -1.98
N ALA A 130 -4.77 2.20 -2.26
CA ALA A 130 -4.42 3.62 -2.29
C ALA A 130 -5.12 4.34 -3.45
N PHE A 131 -5.04 3.78 -4.66
CA PHE A 131 -5.37 4.49 -5.91
C PHE A 131 -6.32 3.72 -6.83
N GLY A 132 -6.69 2.48 -6.49
CA GLY A 132 -7.53 1.61 -7.31
C GLY A 132 -6.72 0.55 -8.08
N GLY A 133 -5.51 0.90 -8.55
CA GLY A 133 -4.56 -0.03 -9.15
C GLY A 133 -5.15 -0.83 -10.32
N ILE A 134 -4.70 -2.07 -10.48
CA ILE A 134 -5.12 -2.95 -11.59
C ILE A 134 -6.65 -3.15 -11.61
N ALA A 135 -7.27 -3.31 -10.44
CA ALA A 135 -8.71 -3.56 -10.35
C ALA A 135 -9.56 -2.37 -10.84
N ALA A 136 -9.04 -1.14 -10.69
CA ALA A 136 -9.69 0.07 -11.18
C ALA A 136 -9.23 0.50 -12.59
N GLY A 137 -8.27 -0.22 -13.17
CA GLY A 137 -7.81 0.02 -14.55
C GLY A 137 -8.91 -0.26 -15.57
N SER A 138 -8.76 0.33 -16.76
CA SER A 138 -9.71 0.16 -17.86
C SER A 138 -9.89 -1.33 -18.22
N PRO A 139 -11.13 -1.84 -18.37
CA PRO A 139 -12.41 -1.10 -18.46
C PRO A 139 -13.18 -0.93 -17.14
N ASN A 140 -12.62 -1.33 -15.99
CA ASN A 140 -13.22 -1.23 -14.65
C ASN A 140 -14.72 -1.58 -14.54
N PRO A 141 -15.13 -2.81 -14.92
CA PRO A 141 -16.54 -3.17 -15.02
C PRO A 141 -17.27 -3.18 -13.67
N GLY A 142 -16.55 -3.38 -12.55
CA GLY A 142 -17.09 -3.41 -11.19
C GLY A 142 -17.05 -2.07 -10.45
N GLY A 143 -16.56 -1.00 -11.10
CA GLY A 143 -16.42 0.33 -10.49
C GLY A 143 -15.54 0.29 -9.23
N TYR A 144 -14.39 -0.36 -9.32
CA TYR A 144 -13.38 -0.36 -8.27
C TYR A 144 -12.78 1.05 -8.12
N THR A 145 -12.52 1.45 -6.89
CA THR A 145 -11.91 2.75 -6.58
C THR A 145 -10.93 2.66 -5.42
N GLY A 146 -9.98 3.59 -5.38
CA GLY A 146 -9.07 3.76 -4.25
C GLY A 146 -9.79 4.33 -3.02
N THR A 147 -9.16 4.14 -1.86
CA THR A 147 -9.70 4.49 -0.54
C THR A 147 -9.94 6.00 -0.43
N ASP A 148 -9.04 6.85 -0.93
CA ASP A 148 -9.24 8.30 -0.84
C ASP A 148 -10.50 8.78 -1.59
N ASN A 149 -10.69 8.30 -2.82
CA ASN A 149 -11.87 8.60 -3.62
C ASN A 149 -13.15 8.06 -2.97
N PHE A 150 -13.09 6.85 -2.41
CA PHE A 150 -14.19 6.26 -1.66
C PHE A 150 -14.58 7.13 -0.45
N LEU A 151 -13.61 7.52 0.38
CA LEU A 151 -13.86 8.35 1.57
C LEU A 151 -14.43 9.71 1.22
N LYS A 152 -13.89 10.37 0.18
CA LYS A 152 -14.40 11.64 -0.35
C LYS A 152 -15.86 11.51 -0.79
N ALA A 153 -16.19 10.49 -1.58
CA ALA A 153 -17.55 10.23 -2.05
C ALA A 153 -18.54 9.98 -0.90
N ARG A 154 -18.07 9.37 0.20
CA ARG A 154 -18.87 9.11 1.41
C ARG A 154 -18.81 10.22 2.46
N LYS A 155 -18.09 11.32 2.18
CA LYS A 155 -17.89 12.45 3.11
C LYS A 155 -17.28 12.02 4.46
N ILE A 156 -16.34 11.07 4.43
CA ILE A 156 -15.63 10.58 5.62
C ILE A 156 -14.32 11.35 5.75
N ALA A 157 -14.21 12.16 6.80
CA ALA A 157 -13.04 12.99 7.09
C ALA A 157 -12.13 12.33 8.14
N LYS A 158 -11.52 11.19 7.81
CA LYS A 158 -10.53 10.52 8.64
C LYS A 158 -9.11 10.65 8.08
N PRO A 159 -8.07 10.68 8.94
CA PRO A 159 -6.69 10.60 8.48
C PRO A 159 -6.49 9.35 7.62
N LEU A 160 -5.88 9.54 6.44
CA LEU A 160 -5.58 8.48 5.49
C LEU A 160 -4.08 8.49 5.19
N ILE A 161 -3.46 7.33 5.29
CA ILE A 161 -2.05 7.10 4.96
C ILE A 161 -2.02 6.05 3.84
N ASN A 162 -1.49 6.44 2.70
CA ASN A 162 -1.35 5.55 1.55
C ASN A 162 0.02 4.86 1.61
N VAL A 163 0.04 3.53 1.61
CA VAL A 163 1.26 2.72 1.54
C VAL A 163 1.21 1.89 0.24
N PRO A 164 1.38 2.53 -0.94
CA PRO A 164 1.23 1.86 -2.23
C PRO A 164 2.44 0.98 -2.59
N GLY A 165 2.28 0.30 -3.70
CA GLY A 165 3.13 -0.78 -4.21
C GLY A 165 2.25 -1.96 -4.60
N CYS A 166 2.65 -2.70 -5.64
CA CYS A 166 1.93 -3.88 -6.10
C CYS A 166 2.86 -5.11 -6.15
N PRO A 167 3.22 -5.69 -4.99
CA PRO A 167 2.80 -5.32 -3.63
C PRO A 167 3.64 -4.18 -3.00
N PRO A 168 3.25 -3.63 -1.84
CA PRO A 168 4.11 -2.74 -1.04
C PRO A 168 5.20 -3.56 -0.33
N HIS A 169 6.39 -2.97 -0.13
CA HIS A 169 7.47 -3.61 0.63
C HIS A 169 7.05 -3.79 2.10
N PRO A 170 7.39 -4.92 2.78
CA PRO A 170 7.03 -5.13 4.19
C PRO A 170 7.44 -3.96 5.09
N ASP A 171 8.67 -3.48 4.95
CA ASP A 171 9.20 -2.38 5.76
C ASP A 171 8.43 -1.06 5.61
N TRP A 172 7.78 -0.81 4.47
CA TRP A 172 6.96 0.40 4.30
C TRP A 172 5.73 0.34 5.20
N PHE A 173 5.07 -0.82 5.27
CA PHE A 173 3.94 -1.03 6.17
C PHE A 173 4.36 -1.06 7.63
N VAL A 174 5.35 -1.91 7.96
CA VAL A 174 5.81 -2.06 9.34
C VAL A 174 6.42 -0.77 9.88
N GLY A 175 7.20 -0.06 9.07
CA GLY A 175 7.75 1.25 9.42
C GLY A 175 6.66 2.30 9.64
N THR A 176 5.60 2.30 8.83
CA THR A 176 4.43 3.16 9.04
C THR A 176 3.74 2.85 10.38
N VAL A 177 3.46 1.57 10.66
CA VAL A 177 2.83 1.14 11.93
C VAL A 177 3.72 1.47 13.12
N ALA A 178 5.01 1.17 13.05
CA ALA A 178 5.97 1.47 14.11
C ALA A 178 6.06 2.97 14.38
N SER A 179 6.06 3.80 13.33
CA SER A 179 6.02 5.26 13.46
C SER A 179 4.75 5.73 14.18
N ILE A 180 3.58 5.16 13.85
CA ILE A 180 2.32 5.47 14.53
C ILE A 180 2.37 5.09 16.00
N LEU A 181 2.88 3.90 16.32
CA LEU A 181 3.01 3.47 17.71
C LEU A 181 3.99 4.36 18.50
N LEU A 182 5.10 4.78 17.89
CA LEU A 182 6.12 5.61 18.54
C LEU A 182 5.66 7.07 18.72
N GLN A 183 5.18 7.68 17.64
CA GLN A 183 5.06 9.14 17.51
C GLN A 183 3.61 9.62 17.36
N GLY A 184 2.67 8.70 17.15
CA GLY A 184 1.30 9.02 16.75
C GLY A 184 1.16 9.17 15.23
N LEU A 185 0.01 9.66 14.78
CA LEU A 185 -0.27 9.82 13.35
C LEU A 185 0.72 10.78 12.67
N PRO A 186 1.15 10.51 11.43
CA PRO A 186 2.07 11.37 10.72
C PRO A 186 1.44 12.74 10.49
N LYS A 187 2.28 13.78 10.58
CA LYS A 187 1.89 15.15 10.25
C LYS A 187 1.81 15.34 8.73
N PRO A 188 1.04 16.33 8.23
CA PRO A 188 0.90 16.57 6.79
C PRO A 188 2.23 16.75 6.06
N GLU A 189 3.23 17.38 6.68
CA GLU A 189 4.56 17.59 6.09
C GLU A 189 5.36 16.30 5.89
N GLU A 190 5.05 15.24 6.64
CA GLU A 190 5.71 13.92 6.54
C GLU A 190 5.11 13.07 5.42
N LEU A 191 3.97 13.48 4.87
CA LEU A 191 3.31 12.86 3.74
C LEU A 191 3.52 13.69 2.46
N ASP A 192 3.56 13.04 1.32
CA ASP A 192 3.49 13.71 0.02
C ASP A 192 2.05 14.06 -0.38
N GLU A 193 1.88 14.68 -1.55
CA GLU A 193 0.59 15.08 -2.11
C GLU A 193 -0.40 13.91 -2.31
N PHE A 194 0.12 12.68 -2.42
CA PHE A 194 -0.66 11.46 -2.52
C PHE A 194 -0.83 10.76 -1.16
N LYS A 195 -0.54 11.45 -0.06
CA LYS A 195 -0.66 10.96 1.32
C LYS A 195 0.26 9.77 1.61
N ARG A 196 1.40 9.66 0.91
CA ARG A 196 2.39 8.60 1.10
C ARG A 196 3.50 9.08 2.04
N PRO A 197 4.00 8.25 2.98
CA PRO A 197 5.11 8.63 3.84
C PRO A 197 6.39 8.97 3.05
N LYS A 198 6.87 10.21 3.15
CA LYS A 198 8.09 10.67 2.44
C LYS A 198 9.34 9.89 2.82
N ALA A 199 9.34 9.23 3.99
CA ALA A 199 10.41 8.33 4.40
C ALA A 199 10.67 7.19 3.39
N PHE A 200 9.63 6.73 2.68
CA PHE A 200 9.73 5.64 1.69
C PHE A 200 9.52 6.12 0.25
N TYR A 201 8.69 7.16 0.06
CA TYR A 201 8.26 7.64 -1.25
C TYR A 201 8.79 9.06 -1.56
N GLY A 202 9.82 9.53 -0.87
CA GLY A 202 10.33 10.90 -1.00
C GLY A 202 11.32 11.15 -2.14
N LYS A 203 11.82 10.09 -2.80
CA LYS A 203 12.81 10.19 -3.89
C LYS A 203 12.45 9.31 -5.07
N LEU A 204 12.87 9.72 -6.26
CA LEU A 204 12.71 8.92 -7.47
C LEU A 204 13.63 7.70 -7.44
N ILE A 205 13.14 6.58 -7.97
CA ILE A 205 13.96 5.39 -8.22
C ILE A 205 15.17 5.75 -9.08
N HIS A 206 14.99 6.57 -10.11
CA HIS A 206 16.05 6.95 -11.05
C HIS A 206 17.18 7.75 -10.40
N GLU A 207 16.89 8.59 -9.40
CA GLU A 207 17.90 9.40 -8.69
C GLU A 207 18.87 8.53 -7.88
N ASN A 208 18.42 7.36 -7.42
CA ASN A 208 19.21 6.45 -6.59
C ASN A 208 19.56 5.16 -7.34
N CYS A 209 19.33 5.10 -8.65
CA CYS A 209 19.53 3.90 -9.44
C CYS A 209 21.03 3.64 -9.69
N PRO A 210 21.56 2.45 -9.37
CA PRO A 210 22.96 2.09 -9.68
C PRO A 210 23.28 2.13 -11.18
N ARG A 211 22.26 2.01 -12.05
CA ARG A 211 22.41 2.13 -13.51
C ARG A 211 22.31 3.58 -14.01
N ARG A 212 22.35 4.60 -13.12
CA ARG A 212 22.21 6.01 -13.49
C ARG A 212 23.35 6.50 -14.38
N ALA A 213 24.60 6.15 -14.09
CA ALA A 213 25.74 6.52 -14.94
C ALA A 213 25.58 6.02 -16.38
N TYR A 214 25.03 4.82 -16.57
CA TYR A 214 24.72 4.31 -17.91
C TYR A 214 23.67 5.17 -18.64
N PHE A 215 22.67 5.70 -17.93
CA PHE A 215 21.69 6.61 -18.52
C PHE A 215 22.34 7.92 -18.96
N ASP A 216 23.16 8.51 -18.09
CA ASP A 216 23.82 9.79 -18.35
C ASP A 216 24.82 9.70 -19.52
N GLU A 217 25.45 8.53 -19.72
CA GLU A 217 26.34 8.25 -20.85
C GLU A 217 25.61 7.77 -22.13
N GLY A 218 24.28 7.62 -22.10
CA GLY A 218 23.51 7.10 -23.24
C GLY A 218 23.71 5.61 -23.53
N LYS A 219 24.20 4.83 -22.55
CA LYS A 219 24.44 3.39 -22.62
C LYS A 219 23.19 2.61 -22.21
N PHE A 220 22.31 2.36 -23.17
CA PHE A 220 21.07 1.64 -22.95
C PHE A 220 21.16 0.15 -23.31
N ALA A 221 20.58 -0.70 -22.47
CA ALA A 221 20.36 -2.10 -22.79
C ALA A 221 19.28 -2.20 -23.89
N ARG A 222 19.54 -2.99 -24.93
CA ARG A 222 18.61 -3.22 -26.05
C ARG A 222 17.81 -4.50 -25.87
N LYS A 223 18.30 -5.42 -25.04
CA LYS A 223 17.65 -6.69 -24.69
C LYS A 223 17.76 -6.98 -23.20
N PHE A 224 16.84 -7.78 -22.67
CA PHE A 224 16.92 -8.27 -21.30
C PHE A 224 18.20 -9.11 -21.09
N GLY A 225 18.87 -8.89 -19.95
CA GLY A 225 20.14 -9.53 -19.62
C GLY A 225 21.37 -8.76 -20.07
N GLU A 226 21.25 -7.76 -20.95
CA GLU A 226 22.38 -6.90 -21.32
C GLU A 226 22.75 -5.93 -20.18
N PRO A 227 24.04 -5.56 -20.04
CA PRO A 227 24.44 -4.45 -19.20
C PRO A 227 23.88 -3.13 -19.75
N GLY A 228 23.81 -2.10 -18.89
CA GLY A 228 23.33 -0.77 -19.28
C GLY A 228 21.98 -0.38 -18.68
N CYS A 229 21.51 0.83 -18.98
CA CYS A 229 20.25 1.35 -18.45
C CYS A 229 19.03 0.75 -19.17
N LEU A 230 17.99 0.40 -18.40
CA LEU A 230 16.76 -0.23 -18.91
C LEU A 230 15.72 0.77 -19.47
N ASN A 231 16.10 2.02 -19.72
CA ASN A 231 15.18 3.06 -20.17
C ASN A 231 14.47 2.69 -21.47
N GLU A 232 15.22 2.19 -22.46
CA GLU A 232 14.69 1.78 -23.75
C GLU A 232 13.86 0.49 -23.69
N LEU A 233 14.05 -0.31 -22.63
CA LEU A 233 13.22 -1.47 -22.30
C LEU A 233 11.98 -1.09 -21.47
N GLY A 234 11.72 0.21 -21.27
CA GLY A 234 10.49 0.73 -20.69
C GLY A 234 10.52 1.02 -19.19
N CYS A 235 11.71 1.13 -18.59
CA CYS A 235 11.85 1.45 -17.17
C CYS A 235 11.19 2.78 -16.79
N LYS A 236 10.19 2.71 -15.89
CA LYS A 236 9.43 3.83 -15.33
C LYS A 236 10.09 4.47 -14.09
N GLY A 237 11.31 4.04 -13.76
CA GLY A 237 12.09 4.60 -12.65
C GLY A 237 12.20 6.13 -12.61
N PRO A 238 12.28 6.85 -13.76
CA PRO A 238 12.31 8.31 -13.79
C PRO A 238 11.04 9.01 -13.28
N VAL A 239 9.92 8.31 -13.19
CA VAL A 239 8.62 8.86 -12.75
C VAL A 239 8.05 8.11 -11.54
N THR A 240 8.84 7.22 -10.93
CA THR A 240 8.39 6.39 -9.81
C THR A 240 9.13 6.78 -8.54
N TYR A 241 8.38 7.13 -7.50
CA TYR A 241 8.87 7.43 -6.18
C TYR A 241 8.79 6.18 -5.29
N ALA A 242 9.96 5.67 -4.91
CA ALA A 242 10.12 4.59 -3.93
C ALA A 242 11.60 4.39 -3.62
N ASP A 243 11.91 3.95 -2.40
CA ASP A 243 13.26 3.65 -1.95
C ASP A 243 13.77 2.24 -2.34
N CYS A 244 13.08 1.55 -3.26
CA CYS A 244 13.48 0.24 -3.83
C CYS A 244 14.98 0.09 -4.14
N PRO A 245 15.68 1.04 -4.80
CA PRO A 245 17.11 0.89 -5.07
C PRO A 245 18.00 0.90 -3.81
N LEU A 246 17.51 1.42 -2.68
CA LEU A 246 18.25 1.50 -1.43
C LEU A 246 18.04 0.27 -0.56
N ARG A 247 16.77 -0.17 -0.40
CA ARG A 247 16.43 -1.32 0.46
C ARG A 247 16.36 -2.66 -0.25
N LEU A 248 16.23 -2.64 -1.57
CA LEU A 248 15.96 -3.79 -2.42
C LEU A 248 14.66 -4.51 -1.99
N TRP A 249 14.54 -5.80 -2.24
CA TRP A 249 13.37 -6.63 -1.97
C TRP A 249 13.82 -7.99 -1.42
N ASN A 250 12.91 -8.63 -0.68
CA ASN A 250 13.11 -9.96 -0.11
C ASN A 250 14.39 -10.02 0.74
N HIS A 251 14.46 -9.18 1.77
CA HIS A 251 15.59 -9.09 2.69
C HIS A 251 16.91 -8.71 1.99
N GLY A 252 16.87 -7.68 1.14
CA GLY A 252 18.08 -7.21 0.46
C GLY A 252 18.56 -8.12 -0.68
N THR A 253 17.80 -9.16 -1.05
CA THR A 253 18.27 -10.17 -2.02
C THR A 253 18.37 -9.60 -3.43
N ASN A 254 17.31 -8.95 -3.92
CA ASN A 254 17.29 -8.36 -5.26
C ASN A 254 16.18 -7.31 -5.37
N TRP A 255 15.95 -6.73 -6.53
CA TRP A 255 14.85 -5.80 -6.82
C TRP A 255 14.61 -5.77 -8.33
N CYS A 256 13.53 -5.11 -8.81
CA CYS A 256 13.11 -5.15 -10.22
C CYS A 256 14.27 -4.88 -11.20
N ILE A 257 14.91 -3.71 -11.07
CA ILE A 257 16.00 -3.27 -11.98
C ILE A 257 17.29 -4.06 -11.74
N GLY A 258 17.55 -4.48 -10.49
CA GLY A 258 18.67 -5.36 -10.16
C GLY A 258 18.57 -6.71 -10.86
N ALA A 259 17.35 -7.26 -10.96
CA ALA A 259 17.03 -8.48 -11.70
C ALA A 259 17.00 -8.29 -13.23
N GLY A 260 17.33 -7.10 -13.73
CA GLY A 260 17.31 -6.80 -15.17
C GLY A 260 15.92 -6.53 -15.75
N SER A 261 14.91 -6.35 -14.90
CA SER A 261 13.54 -6.00 -15.31
C SER A 261 13.25 -4.50 -15.09
N PRO A 262 12.62 -3.80 -16.05
CA PRO A 262 12.27 -2.40 -15.90
C PRO A 262 11.37 -2.18 -14.69
N CYS A 263 11.55 -1.03 -14.00
CA CYS A 263 10.52 -0.57 -13.07
C CYS A 263 9.21 -0.35 -13.85
N ILE A 264 8.09 -0.80 -13.30
CA ILE A 264 6.76 -0.66 -13.91
C ILE A 264 5.91 0.44 -13.28
N GLY A 265 6.46 1.21 -12.34
CA GLY A 265 5.74 2.29 -11.67
C GLY A 265 4.68 1.83 -10.68
N CYS A 266 4.86 0.66 -10.06
CA CYS A 266 3.81 0.04 -9.25
C CYS A 266 3.36 0.85 -8.02
N CYS A 267 4.12 1.86 -7.58
CA CYS A 267 3.79 2.72 -6.44
C CYS A 267 3.05 4.01 -6.81
N GLU A 268 2.85 4.26 -8.11
CA GLU A 268 2.28 5.51 -8.60
C GLU A 268 0.76 5.43 -8.81
N PRO A 269 0.04 6.55 -8.64
CA PRO A 269 -1.42 6.61 -8.88
C PRO A 269 -1.84 6.21 -10.30
N GLY A 270 -0.97 6.41 -11.29
CA GLY A 270 -1.23 6.06 -12.68
C GLY A 270 -1.09 4.58 -13.02
N PHE A 271 -0.66 3.74 -12.08
CA PHE A 271 -0.48 2.30 -12.33
C PHE A 271 -1.83 1.54 -12.37
N PRO A 272 -2.06 0.66 -13.36
CA PRO A 272 -1.14 0.28 -14.44
C PRO A 272 -1.27 1.13 -15.72
N ASP A 273 -2.43 1.74 -15.97
CA ASP A 273 -2.81 2.25 -17.29
C ASP A 273 -1.88 3.34 -17.84
N LEU A 274 -1.52 4.33 -17.03
CA LEU A 274 -0.59 5.40 -17.44
C LEU A 274 0.87 4.93 -17.50
N MET A 275 1.17 3.79 -16.88
CA MET A 275 2.49 3.16 -16.93
C MET A 275 2.61 2.16 -18.09
N ALA A 276 1.49 1.81 -18.73
CA ALA A 276 1.47 0.94 -19.89
C ALA A 276 1.77 1.74 -21.17
N PRO A 277 2.40 1.11 -22.18
CA PRO A 277 2.98 -0.23 -22.16
C PRO A 277 4.25 -0.33 -21.29
N PHE A 278 4.36 -1.40 -20.50
CA PHE A 278 5.48 -1.55 -19.54
C PHE A 278 6.84 -1.70 -20.23
N TYR A 279 6.88 -2.34 -21.40
CA TYR A 279 8.11 -2.66 -22.14
C TYR A 279 8.38 -1.69 -23.29
N GLN A 280 7.91 -0.46 -23.17
CA GLN A 280 8.19 0.62 -24.11
C GLN A 280 8.71 1.85 -23.35
N LYS A 281 9.72 2.50 -23.94
CA LYS A 281 10.30 3.75 -23.41
C LYS A 281 9.18 4.75 -23.15
N LEU A 282 9.29 5.49 -22.05
CA LEU A 282 8.47 6.68 -21.84
C LEU A 282 8.71 7.67 -22.99
N VAL A 283 7.63 8.23 -23.53
CA VAL A 283 7.72 9.35 -24.47
C VAL A 283 8.29 10.57 -23.74
N ASP A 284 9.14 11.35 -24.41
CA ASP A 284 9.97 12.37 -23.77
C ASP A 284 9.14 13.49 -23.06
N THR A 285 7.87 13.67 -23.42
CA THR A 285 6.92 14.57 -22.74
C THR A 285 6.54 14.12 -21.31
N ALA A 286 6.84 12.88 -20.93
CA ALA A 286 6.52 12.30 -19.62
C ALA A 286 7.73 12.20 -18.68
N LEU A 287 8.94 12.57 -19.13
CA LEU A 287 10.14 12.52 -18.30
C LEU A 287 10.32 13.86 -17.54
N PRO A 288 10.53 13.84 -16.22
CA PRO A 288 10.85 15.06 -15.50
C PRO A 288 12.18 15.62 -16.02
N THR A 289 12.21 16.91 -16.33
CA THR A 289 13.43 17.63 -16.72
C THR A 289 14.38 17.70 -15.53
N LEU A 290 15.42 16.87 -15.56
CA LEU A 290 16.45 16.82 -14.53
C LEU A 290 17.24 18.14 -14.51
N GLY A 291 17.39 18.75 -13.32
CA GLY A 291 18.21 19.96 -13.13
C GLY A 291 17.49 21.30 -13.33
N VAL A 292 16.18 21.30 -13.56
CA VAL A 292 15.37 22.53 -13.53
C VAL A 292 14.76 22.66 -12.14
N GLU A 293 15.16 23.69 -11.37
CA GLU A 293 14.46 24.04 -10.13
C GLU A 293 12.98 24.24 -10.46
N GLN A 294 12.11 23.43 -9.85
CA GLN A 294 10.68 23.66 -9.93
C GLN A 294 10.40 24.96 -9.19
N LYS A 295 10.12 26.03 -9.96
CA LYS A 295 9.65 27.29 -9.42
C LYS A 295 8.34 27.02 -8.68
N LYS A 296 8.37 27.23 -7.36
CA LYS A 296 7.21 27.24 -6.46
C LYS A 296 6.12 28.17 -6.95
#